data_AF-A0A2S9GXD9-F1
#
_entry.id   AF-A0A2S9GXD9-F1
#
_cell.length_a   1.000
_cell.length_b   1.000
_cell.length_c   1.000
_cell.angle_alpha   90.00
_cell.angle_beta   90.00
_cell.angle_gamma   90.00
#
_symmetry.space_group_name_H-M   'P 1'
#
loop_
_entity.id
_entity.type
_entity.pdbx_description
1 polymer ?
#
loop_
_entity_poly.entity_id
_entity_poly.type
_entity_poly.pdbx_seq_one_letter_code
_entity_poly.pdbx_strand_id
1 'polypeptide(L)'
;MKGCEMKLNWTWFMSVDFRGDWIMTKGWAHLQIDVNKISGFMFFDEKYNEADIYARFSGYFDDDNFAVVTVSSAQEGTPEFEVSGPIFSFKNENILASSFILTDGTTVLGFTNHAEL
;
A
#
# COMPACT_ATOMS: atom_id res chain seq x y z
N MET A 1 -21.62 -0.39 3.26
CA MET A 1 -20.83 -1.14 4.25
C MET A 1 -20.04 -0.11 5.05
N LYS A 2 -19.86 -0.27 6.37
CA LYS A 2 -18.97 0.62 7.14
C LYS A 2 -17.53 0.29 6.74
N GLY A 3 -16.73 1.30 6.40
CA GLY A 3 -15.32 1.12 6.01
C GLY A 3 -14.54 0.35 7.07
N CYS A 4 -13.75 -0.63 6.64
CA CYS A 4 -12.89 -1.41 7.52
C CYS A 4 -11.51 -0.73 7.56
N GLU A 5 -11.11 -0.32 8.76
CA GLU A 5 -9.81 0.31 9.02
C GLU A 5 -8.79 -0.80 9.33
N MET A 6 -7.72 -0.90 8.53
CA MET A 6 -6.72 -1.96 8.68
C MET A 6 -5.32 -1.38 8.86
N LYS A 7 -4.61 -1.85 9.89
CA LYS A 7 -3.17 -1.58 10.08
C LYS A 7 -2.37 -2.68 9.39
N LEU A 8 -1.56 -2.30 8.40
CA LEU A 8 -0.77 -3.24 7.60
C LEU A 8 0.72 -3.07 7.86
N ASN A 9 1.43 -4.19 7.85
CA ASN A 9 2.86 -4.16 7.56
C ASN A 9 3.01 -3.97 6.05
N TRP A 10 3.74 -2.94 5.62
CA TRP A 10 4.21 -2.90 4.24
C TRP A 10 5.70 -3.19 4.25
N THR A 11 6.03 -4.17 3.44
CA THR A 11 7.41 -4.42 3.10
C THR A 11 7.53 -3.99 1.64
N TRP A 12 8.70 -3.54 1.21
CA TRP A 12 9.01 -3.30 -0.19
C TRP A 12 8.45 -1.96 -0.71
N PHE A 13 9.31 -0.94 -0.67
CA PHE A 13 9.55 -0.13 -1.86
C PHE A 13 10.73 -0.81 -2.55
N MET A 14 10.58 -1.13 -3.82
CA MET A 14 11.69 -1.59 -4.64
C MET A 14 11.78 -0.61 -5.79
N SER A 15 12.64 0.40 -5.65
CA SER A 15 13.03 1.25 -6.78
C SER A 15 14.46 0.93 -7.18
N VAL A 16 14.68 0.90 -8.48
CA VAL A 16 16.02 0.84 -9.06
C VAL A 16 16.43 2.27 -9.35
N ASP A 17 17.52 2.73 -8.75
CA ASP A 17 18.05 4.04 -9.12
C ASP A 17 18.64 3.99 -10.55
N PHE A 18 18.95 5.16 -11.13
CA PHE A 18 19.53 5.25 -12.48
C PHE A 18 20.92 4.58 -12.62
N ARG A 19 21.50 4.06 -11.53
CA ARG A 19 22.75 3.30 -11.51
C ARG A 19 22.53 1.78 -11.45
N GLY A 20 21.27 1.33 -11.30
CA GLY A 20 20.95 -0.08 -11.13
C GLY A 20 20.99 -0.56 -9.68
N ASP A 21 21.15 0.35 -8.71
CA ASP A 21 21.18 0.00 -7.29
C ASP A 21 19.75 -0.14 -6.75
N TRP A 22 19.51 -1.20 -5.98
CA TRP A 22 18.21 -1.46 -5.38
C TRP A 22 18.04 -0.67 -4.08
N ILE A 23 17.03 0.19 -4.04
CA ILE A 23 16.64 0.90 -2.82
C ILE A 23 15.51 0.09 -2.17
N MET A 24 15.79 -0.47 -0.99
CA MET A 24 14.82 -1.20 -0.19
C MET A 24 14.39 -0.38 1.02
N THR A 25 13.10 -0.13 1.16
CA THR A 25 12.52 0.44 2.39
C THR A 25 11.49 -0.51 3.02
N LYS A 26 11.34 -0.41 4.35
CA LYS A 26 10.34 -1.13 5.15
C LYS A 26 9.63 -0.13 6.06
N GLY A 27 8.36 -0.37 6.37
CA GLY A 27 7.62 0.46 7.30
C GLY A 27 6.23 -0.07 7.61
N TRP A 28 5.36 0.84 8.06
CA TRP A 28 3.97 0.59 8.39
C TRP A 28 3.03 1.40 7.52
N ALA A 29 1.88 0.83 7.22
CA ALA A 29 0.91 1.45 6.35
C ALA A 29 -0.45 1.37 7.02
N HIS A 30 -1.19 2.47 6.88
CA HIS A 30 -2.59 2.49 7.19
C HIS A 30 -3.35 2.32 5.89
N LEU A 31 -4.23 1.33 5.83
CA LEU A 31 -5.03 1.04 4.63
C LEU A 31 -6.52 1.12 4.98
N GLN A 32 -7.24 1.88 4.16
CA GLN A 32 -8.69 1.92 4.16
C GLN A 32 -9.20 1.40 2.81
N ILE A 33 -10.09 0.41 2.89
CA ILE A 33 -10.80 -0.14 1.74
C ILE A 33 -12.29 0.14 1.92
N ASP A 34 -12.89 0.76 0.92
CA ASP A 34 -14.33 0.97 0.80
C ASP A 34 -14.81 0.42 -0.56
N VAL A 35 -16.10 0.58 -0.88
CA VAL A 35 -16.69 0.12 -2.15
C VAL A 35 -15.89 0.66 -3.35
N ASN A 36 -15.10 -0.23 -3.95
CA ASN A 36 -14.23 -0.01 -5.11
C ASN A 36 -13.20 1.13 -4.92
N LYS A 37 -12.86 1.46 -3.67
CA LYS A 37 -11.90 2.52 -3.34
C LYS A 37 -10.86 2.01 -2.38
N ILE A 38 -9.62 2.41 -2.63
CA ILE A 38 -8.47 2.09 -1.80
C ILE A 38 -7.75 3.40 -1.47
N SER A 39 -7.40 3.61 -0.20
CA SER A 39 -6.65 4.79 0.22
C SER A 39 -5.87 4.52 1.49
N GLY A 40 -4.80 5.29 1.70
CA GLY A 40 -3.99 5.13 2.88
C GLY A 40 -2.74 6.00 2.90
N PHE A 41 -1.87 5.70 3.85
CA PHE A 41 -0.59 6.38 4.00
C PHE A 41 0.47 5.41 4.55
N MET A 42 1.72 5.66 4.19
CA MET A 42 2.90 4.90 4.56
C MET A 42 3.77 5.74 5.49
N PHE A 43 4.33 5.12 6.52
CA PHE A 43 5.18 5.73 7.54
C PHE A 43 6.24 4.72 8.00
N PHE A 44 7.34 5.18 8.59
CA PHE A 44 8.47 4.30 8.94
C PHE A 44 8.36 3.64 10.32
N ASP A 45 7.83 4.36 11.31
CA ASP A 45 7.68 3.86 12.69
C ASP A 45 6.42 2.99 12.83
N GLU A 46 6.40 2.07 13.78
CA GLU A 46 5.20 1.30 14.13
C GLU A 46 4.13 2.17 14.78
N LYS A 47 4.56 3.21 15.52
CA LYS A 47 3.66 4.18 16.14
C LYS A 47 3.32 5.25 15.12
N TYR A 48 2.02 5.38 14.85
CA TYR A 48 1.54 6.43 13.95
C TYR A 48 1.89 7.82 14.49
N ASN A 49 2.49 8.63 13.64
CA ASN A 49 2.72 10.05 13.82
C ASN A 49 2.58 10.72 12.45
N GLU A 50 1.74 11.75 12.37
CA GLU A 50 1.45 12.43 11.11
C GLU A 50 2.69 13.11 10.51
N ALA A 51 3.62 13.56 11.36
CA ALA A 51 4.89 14.14 10.93
C ALA A 51 5.82 13.13 10.24
N ASP A 52 5.60 11.81 10.44
CA ASP A 52 6.43 10.73 9.93
C ASP A 52 5.82 10.05 8.68
N ILE A 53 4.78 10.64 8.09
CA ILE A 53 4.20 10.17 6.84
C ILE A 53 5.25 10.32 5.72
N TYR A 54 5.59 9.20 5.11
CA TYR A 54 6.50 9.12 3.97
C TYR A 54 5.76 9.41 2.65
N ALA A 55 4.61 8.77 2.46
CA ALA A 55 3.80 8.90 1.26
C ALA A 55 2.33 8.60 1.55
N ARG A 56 1.44 9.18 0.76
CA ARG A 56 0.00 8.91 0.73
C ARG A 56 -0.33 8.16 -0.55
N PHE A 57 -1.40 7.39 -0.53
CA PHE A 57 -1.84 6.68 -1.71
C PHE A 57 -3.37 6.61 -1.78
N SER A 58 -3.92 6.67 -2.98
CA SER A 58 -5.36 6.58 -3.22
C SER A 58 -5.66 6.06 -4.61
N GLY A 59 -6.77 5.36 -4.77
CA GLY A 59 -7.13 4.77 -6.04
C GLY A 59 -8.43 3.99 -5.98
N TYR A 60 -8.57 3.08 -6.92
CA TYR A 60 -9.71 2.19 -7.07
C TYR A 60 -9.26 0.76 -7.32
N PHE A 61 -10.20 -0.17 -7.16
CA PHE A 61 -10.03 -1.54 -7.64
C PHE A 61 -11.33 -1.99 -8.31
N ASP A 62 -11.20 -2.85 -9.31
CA ASP A 62 -12.32 -3.39 -10.07
C ASP A 62 -12.85 -4.72 -9.51
N ASP A 63 -13.90 -5.23 -10.16
CA ASP A 63 -14.56 -6.49 -9.77
C ASP A 63 -13.64 -7.72 -9.94
N ASP A 64 -12.58 -7.61 -10.74
CA ASP A 64 -11.55 -8.64 -10.93
C ASP A 64 -10.44 -8.56 -9.86
N ASN A 65 -10.62 -7.71 -8.83
CA ASN A 65 -9.66 -7.43 -7.78
C ASN A 65 -8.35 -6.83 -8.32
N PHE A 66 -8.39 -6.10 -9.42
CA PHE A 66 -7.25 -5.37 -9.94
C PHE A 66 -7.29 -3.92 -9.43
N ALA A 67 -6.22 -3.48 -8.77
CA ALA A 67 -6.12 -2.15 -8.19
C ALA A 67 -5.25 -1.23 -9.04
N VAL A 68 -5.62 0.04 -9.10
CA VAL A 68 -4.80 1.14 -9.62
C VAL A 68 -4.74 2.21 -8.55
N VAL A 69 -3.53 2.59 -8.16
CA VAL A 69 -3.28 3.48 -7.04
C VAL A 69 -2.29 4.57 -7.43
N THR A 70 -2.67 5.82 -7.22
CA THR A 70 -1.78 6.97 -7.30
C THR A 70 -1.07 7.15 -5.96
N VAL A 71 0.25 7.30 -6.00
CA VAL A 71 1.11 7.48 -4.84
C VAL A 71 1.70 8.88 -4.88
N SER A 72 1.58 9.60 -3.77
CA SER A 72 2.10 10.95 -3.60
C SER A 72 3.06 11.01 -2.41
N SER A 73 4.23 11.61 -2.61
CA SER A 73 5.20 11.81 -1.53
C SER A 73 4.70 12.88 -0.56
N ALA A 74 5.07 12.77 0.72
CA ALA A 74 4.92 13.88 1.65
C ALA A 74 5.90 15.04 1.37
N GLN A 75 6.95 14.79 0.59
CA GLN A 75 7.93 15.80 0.20
C GLN A 75 7.41 16.67 -0.95
N GLU A 76 7.42 17.99 -0.76
CA GLU A 76 7.04 18.96 -1.80
C GLU A 76 7.94 18.83 -3.05
N GLY A 77 7.33 18.95 -4.23
CA GLY A 77 8.04 18.92 -5.51
C GLY A 77 8.31 17.53 -6.08
N THR A 78 8.02 16.45 -5.35
CA THR A 78 8.09 15.08 -5.87
C THR A 78 6.83 14.76 -6.69
N PRO A 79 6.94 14.41 -7.98
CA PRO A 79 5.78 14.04 -8.79
C PRO A 79 5.06 12.81 -8.26
N GLU A 80 3.74 12.77 -8.46
CA GLU A 80 2.95 11.57 -8.23
C GLU A 80 3.24 10.50 -9.29
N PHE A 81 3.04 9.24 -8.92
CA PHE A 81 3.15 8.10 -9.85
C PHE A 81 2.05 7.09 -9.57
N GLU A 82 1.71 6.28 -10.57
CA GLU A 82 0.68 5.24 -10.45
C GLU A 82 1.33 3.87 -10.39
N VAL A 83 0.83 3.02 -9.50
CA VAL A 83 1.15 1.59 -9.46
C VAL A 83 -0.13 0.78 -9.56
N SER A 84 -0.05 -0.39 -10.15
CA SER A 84 -1.22 -1.25 -10.35
C SER A 84 -0.91 -2.72 -10.15
N GLY A 85 -1.92 -3.51 -9.82
CA GLY A 85 -1.75 -4.94 -9.65
C GLY A 85 -2.91 -5.63 -8.94
N PRO A 86 -2.85 -6.97 -8.88
CA PRO A 86 -3.90 -7.78 -8.24
C PRO A 86 -3.90 -7.63 -6.71
N ILE A 87 -5.10 -7.67 -6.14
CA ILE A 87 -5.36 -7.80 -4.71
C ILE A 87 -5.71 -9.26 -4.42
N PHE A 88 -4.95 -9.88 -3.51
CA PHE A 88 -5.22 -11.22 -3.02
C PHE A 88 -5.82 -11.13 -1.62
N SER A 89 -7.09 -11.54 -1.48
CA SER A 89 -7.76 -11.59 -0.18
C SER A 89 -8.15 -13.02 0.17
N PHE A 90 -7.88 -13.41 1.40
CA PHE A 90 -8.28 -14.68 1.98
C PHE A 90 -9.05 -14.42 3.26
N LYS A 91 -10.23 -15.03 3.39
CA LYS A 91 -11.06 -14.97 4.59
C LYS A 91 -11.61 -16.35 4.90
N ASN A 92 -11.40 -16.82 6.12
CA ASN A 92 -12.08 -17.99 6.66
C ASN A 92 -12.69 -17.66 8.03
N GLU A 93 -13.13 -18.69 8.77
CA GLU A 93 -13.77 -18.53 10.08
C GLU A 93 -12.85 -17.96 11.16
N ASN A 94 -11.53 -18.08 11.00
CA ASN A 94 -10.53 -17.76 12.02
C ASN A 94 -9.53 -16.67 11.58
N ILE A 95 -9.44 -16.39 10.28
CA ILE A 95 -8.36 -15.60 9.69
C ILE A 95 -8.92 -14.67 8.62
N LEU A 96 -8.47 -13.42 8.67
CA LEU A 96 -8.55 -12.45 7.58
C LEU A 96 -7.14 -12.06 7.16
N ALA A 97 -6.78 -12.36 5.91
CA ALA A 97 -5.51 -12.00 5.32
C ALA A 97 -5.71 -11.31 3.97
N SER A 98 -4.94 -10.26 3.71
CA SER A 98 -4.95 -9.55 2.43
C SER A 98 -3.52 -9.19 2.03
N SER A 99 -3.17 -9.45 0.78
CA SER A 99 -1.87 -9.11 0.22
C SER A 99 -2.03 -8.37 -1.11
N PHE A 100 -1.17 -7.37 -1.33
CA PHE A 100 -1.21 -6.47 -2.47
C PHE A 100 0.20 -6.42 -3.04
N ILE A 101 0.33 -6.60 -4.34
CA ILE A 101 1.59 -6.36 -5.06
C ILE A 101 1.25 -5.43 -6.21
N LEU A 102 1.58 -4.15 -6.04
CA LEU A 102 1.31 -3.10 -7.03
C LEU A 102 2.62 -2.68 -7.68
N THR A 103 2.62 -2.47 -8.99
CA THR A 103 3.82 -2.07 -9.73
C THR A 103 3.53 -1.23 -10.97
N ASP A 104 4.52 -0.45 -11.39
CA ASP A 104 4.58 0.25 -12.69
C ASP A 104 5.71 -0.29 -13.59
N GLY A 105 6.37 -1.38 -13.18
CA GLY A 105 7.56 -1.96 -13.82
C GLY A 105 8.90 -1.46 -13.26
N THR A 106 8.91 -0.33 -12.53
CA THR A 106 10.12 0.25 -11.91
C THR A 106 10.03 0.37 -10.40
N THR A 107 8.80 0.43 -9.87
CA THR A 107 8.44 0.51 -8.47
C THR A 107 7.55 -0.68 -8.11
N VAL A 108 7.78 -1.28 -6.94
CA VAL A 108 6.88 -2.29 -6.37
C VAL A 108 6.46 -1.87 -4.96
N LEU A 109 5.16 -1.91 -4.69
CA LEU A 109 4.58 -1.75 -3.35
C LEU A 109 3.96 -3.08 -2.89
N GLY A 110 4.44 -3.58 -1.74
CA GLY A 110 3.94 -4.79 -1.11
C GLY A 110 3.21 -4.51 0.21
N PHE A 111 1.91 -4.79 0.27
CA PHE A 111 1.15 -4.67 1.52
C PHE A 111 0.71 -6.06 1.98
N THR A 112 0.82 -6.35 3.28
CA THR A 112 0.27 -7.58 3.85
C THR A 112 -0.46 -7.31 5.16
N ASN A 113 -1.67 -7.85 5.26
CA ASN A 113 -2.43 -7.95 6.49
C ASN A 113 -2.53 -9.40 6.95
N HIS A 114 -2.49 -9.59 8.26
CA HIS A 114 -2.92 -10.83 8.87
C HIS A 114 -3.59 -10.51 10.21
N ALA A 115 -4.88 -10.85 10.31
CA ALA A 115 -5.65 -10.73 11.54
C ALA A 115 -6.33 -12.06 11.87
N GLU A 116 -6.26 -12.45 13.14
CA GLU A 116 -7.10 -13.50 13.72
C GLU A 116 -8.49 -12.91 14.03
N LEU A 117 -9.56 -13.68 13.75
CA LEU A 117 -10.96 -13.26 13.93
C LEU A 117 -11.54 -13.64 15.29
#